data_AF-A0A954PR10-F1
#
_entry.id   AF-A0A954PR10-F1
#
_cell.length_a   1.000
_cell.length_b   1.000
_cell.length_c   1.000
_cell.angle_alpha   90.00
_cell.angle_beta   90.00
_cell.angle_gamma   90.00
#
_symmetry.space_group_name_H-M   'P 1'
#
loop_
_entity.id
_entity.type
_entity.pdbx_description
1 polymer ?
#
loop_
_entity_poly.entity_id
_entity_poly.type
_entity_poly.pdbx_seq_one_letter_code
_entity_poly.pdbx_strand_id
1 'polypeptide(L)'
;MKRKRQTFHRGRRRRPVGSEKLERRVLLDGALAAEYSSLNIDQGAYDTTSVLVRYHSDADAYAPTGIATFESIPGLHQVALPNGLDVNGSLDFYRNHPGVVYAEPNYQVSIAAIPNDPDFDSLWGLNNTGQTGGTIDADIDAPQA
;
A
#
# COMPACT_ATOMS: atom_id res chain seq x y z
N MET A 1 40.54 55.73 29.49
CA MET A 1 39.26 55.01 29.72
C MET A 1 38.87 54.24 28.47
N LYS A 2 38.93 52.89 28.50
CA LYS A 2 38.62 52.01 27.36
C LYS A 2 37.14 51.58 27.44
N ARG A 3 36.31 51.90 26.42
CA ARG A 3 34.92 51.43 26.31
C ARG A 3 34.88 50.11 25.51
N LYS A 4 34.55 49.00 26.18
CA LYS A 4 34.32 47.69 25.53
C LYS A 4 32.96 47.71 24.82
N ARG A 5 32.95 47.50 23.49
CA ARG A 5 31.74 47.23 22.72
C ARG A 5 31.33 45.77 22.93
N GLN A 6 30.14 45.52 23.48
CA GLN A 6 29.53 44.19 23.51
C GLN A 6 28.82 43.93 22.18
N THR A 7 29.28 42.93 21.44
CA THR A 7 28.66 42.43 20.21
C THR A 7 27.61 41.37 20.53
N PHE A 8 26.33 41.71 20.39
CA PHE A 8 25.22 40.75 20.49
C PHE A 8 25.21 39.81 19.28
N HIS A 9 25.41 38.51 19.50
CA HIS A 9 25.26 37.48 18.48
C HIS A 9 23.81 36.98 18.49
N ARG A 10 23.01 37.38 17.48
CA ARG A 10 21.68 36.80 17.26
C ARG A 10 21.82 35.39 16.69
N GLY A 11 21.63 34.38 17.54
CA GLY A 11 21.55 32.98 17.10
C GLY A 11 20.35 32.74 16.19
N ARG A 12 20.60 32.28 14.96
CA ARG A 12 19.56 31.77 14.05
C ARG A 12 18.95 30.50 14.65
N ARG A 13 17.68 30.55 15.07
CA ARG A 13 16.90 29.34 15.41
C ARG A 13 16.68 28.54 14.13
N ARG A 14 17.28 27.35 14.04
CA ARG A 14 16.96 26.37 13.00
C ARG A 14 15.60 25.77 13.33
N ARG A 15 14.61 25.94 12.43
CA ARG A 15 13.38 25.15 12.45
C ARG A 15 13.77 23.70 12.15
N PRO A 16 13.31 22.70 12.92
CA PRO A 16 13.51 21.32 12.51
C PRO A 16 12.79 21.11 11.17
N VAL A 17 13.52 20.57 10.21
CA VAL A 17 12.94 20.06 8.96
C VAL A 17 12.07 18.88 9.38
N GLY A 18 10.77 18.95 9.10
CA GLY A 18 9.89 17.80 9.25
C GLY A 18 10.33 16.76 8.23
N SER A 19 10.95 15.69 8.71
CA SER A 19 11.19 14.51 7.89
C SER A 19 9.81 13.93 7.56
N GLU A 20 9.38 14.00 6.31
CA GLU A 20 8.28 13.17 5.85
C GLU A 20 8.64 11.72 6.19
N LYS A 21 7.70 11.04 6.84
CA LYS A 21 7.88 9.68 7.30
C LYS A 21 7.83 8.81 6.05
N LEU A 22 8.99 8.39 5.55
CA LEU A 22 9.09 7.44 4.45
C LEU A 22 8.22 6.23 4.77
N GLU A 23 7.24 5.98 3.91
CA GLU A 23 6.37 4.83 4.02
C GLU A 23 7.22 3.57 4.03
N ARG A 24 6.94 2.72 5.01
CA ARG A 24 7.71 1.52 5.23
C ARG A 24 7.35 0.59 4.07
N ARG A 25 8.32 0.22 3.21
CA ARG A 25 8.17 -0.84 2.19
C ARG A 25 8.02 -2.19 2.90
N VAL A 26 6.90 -2.36 3.62
CA VAL A 26 6.55 -3.59 4.33
C VAL A 26 5.64 -4.40 3.40
N LEU A 27 5.74 -5.72 3.58
CA LEU A 27 4.96 -6.77 2.93
C LEU A 27 3.47 -6.41 2.84
N LEU A 28 2.75 -7.03 1.88
CA LEU A 28 1.31 -6.88 1.75
C LEU A 28 0.60 -7.63 2.89
N ASP A 29 0.78 -7.12 4.10
CA ASP A 29 0.22 -7.64 5.35
C ASP A 29 -0.87 -6.69 5.84
N GLY A 30 -1.70 -7.13 6.78
CA GLY A 30 -2.83 -6.36 7.34
C GLY A 30 -2.45 -4.98 7.90
N ALA A 31 -1.17 -4.72 8.13
CA ALA A 31 -0.64 -3.42 8.50
C ALA A 31 -0.80 -2.34 7.42
N LEU A 32 -0.82 -2.68 6.12
CA LEU A 32 -1.04 -1.70 5.04
C LEU A 32 -2.48 -1.19 4.98
N ALA A 33 -3.47 -2.04 5.29
CA ALA A 33 -4.88 -1.61 5.38
C ALA A 33 -5.09 -0.54 6.47
N ALA A 34 -4.23 -0.50 7.49
CA ALA A 34 -4.27 0.52 8.54
C ALA A 34 -3.62 1.85 8.14
N GLU A 35 -2.69 1.84 7.17
CA GLU A 35 -2.01 3.06 6.67
C GLU A 35 -2.73 3.67 5.45
N TYR A 36 -3.50 2.87 4.71
CA TYR A 36 -4.29 3.28 3.56
C TYR A 36 -5.77 3.01 3.78
N SER A 37 -6.49 4.00 4.34
CA SER A 37 -7.89 3.85 4.77
C SER A 37 -8.86 3.44 3.66
N SER A 38 -8.49 3.67 2.40
CA SER A 38 -9.29 3.33 1.22
C SER A 38 -8.95 1.97 0.60
N LEU A 39 -7.92 1.27 1.06
CA LEU A 39 -7.53 -0.05 0.53
C LEU A 39 -8.00 -1.14 1.50
N ASN A 40 -8.95 -1.96 1.06
CA ASN A 40 -9.40 -3.13 1.78
C ASN A 40 -8.71 -4.38 1.25
N ILE A 41 -8.14 -5.17 2.16
CA ILE A 41 -7.51 -6.45 1.86
C ILE A 41 -8.32 -7.53 2.57
N ASP A 42 -9.02 -8.37 1.82
CA ASP A 42 -9.73 -9.51 2.39
C ASP A 42 -8.73 -10.64 2.62
N GLN A 43 -8.25 -10.76 3.87
CA GLN A 43 -7.28 -11.79 4.24
C GLN A 43 -7.83 -13.23 4.16
N GLY A 44 -9.16 -13.39 4.07
CA GLY A 44 -9.82 -14.67 3.84
C GLY A 44 -10.03 -14.99 2.35
N ALA A 45 -9.94 -13.99 1.47
CA ALA A 45 -10.11 -14.15 0.03
C ALA A 45 -8.77 -14.01 -0.70
N TYR A 46 -8.25 -15.14 -1.17
CA TYR A 46 -7.03 -15.20 -1.98
C TYR A 46 -7.19 -16.23 -3.09
N ASP A 47 -6.41 -16.06 -4.15
CA ASP A 47 -6.30 -17.05 -5.22
C ASP A 47 -5.63 -18.33 -4.67
N THR A 48 -6.33 -19.46 -4.79
CA THR A 48 -5.85 -20.76 -4.31
C THR A 48 -4.93 -21.46 -5.30
N THR A 49 -4.77 -20.92 -6.50
CA THR A 49 -3.95 -21.48 -7.58
C THR A 49 -2.60 -20.80 -7.72
N SER A 50 -2.35 -19.70 -6.99
CA SER A 50 -1.08 -18.98 -7.06
C SER A 50 -0.69 -18.29 -5.76
N VAL A 51 0.62 -18.03 -5.64
CA VAL A 51 1.20 -17.21 -4.56
C VAL A 51 2.12 -16.16 -5.14
N LEU A 52 2.32 -15.08 -4.40
CA LEU A 52 3.31 -14.05 -4.72
C LEU A 52 4.59 -14.35 -3.96
N VAL A 53 5.71 -14.48 -4.67
CA VAL A 53 7.03 -14.78 -4.09
C VAL A 53 8.03 -13.76 -4.60
N ARG A 54 8.72 -13.10 -3.67
CA ARG A 54 9.81 -12.20 -4.02
C ARG A 54 11.15 -12.83 -3.70
N TYR A 55 12.04 -12.87 -4.69
CA TYR A 55 13.39 -13.40 -4.57
C TYR A 55 14.43 -12.30 -4.36
N HIS A 56 15.56 -12.66 -3.75
CA HIS A 56 16.75 -11.83 -3.79
C HIS A 56 17.29 -11.75 -5.22
N SER A 57 17.93 -10.64 -5.61
CA SER A 57 18.39 -10.41 -6.99
C SER A 57 19.37 -11.46 -7.51
N ASP A 58 20.17 -12.04 -6.61
CA ASP A 58 21.12 -13.13 -6.91
C ASP A 58 20.45 -14.51 -7.01
N ALA A 59 19.27 -14.67 -6.42
CA ALA A 59 18.44 -15.88 -6.51
C ALA A 59 17.37 -15.79 -7.62
N ASP A 60 17.06 -14.59 -8.11
CA ASP A 60 15.96 -14.32 -9.04
C ASP A 60 16.09 -15.06 -10.37
N ALA A 61 17.32 -15.22 -10.86
CA ALA A 61 17.61 -16.00 -12.07
C ALA A 61 17.27 -17.49 -11.93
N TYR A 62 17.12 -17.98 -10.70
CA TYR A 62 16.75 -19.35 -10.36
C TYR A 62 15.30 -19.47 -9.89
N ALA A 63 14.55 -18.37 -9.87
CA ALA A 63 13.12 -18.43 -9.58
C ALA A 63 12.44 -19.35 -10.60
N PRO A 64 11.51 -20.22 -10.16
CA PRO A 64 10.73 -21.01 -11.10
C PRO A 64 10.00 -20.07 -12.06
N THR A 65 9.85 -20.48 -13.32
CA THR A 65 9.08 -19.70 -14.29
C THR A 65 7.66 -19.51 -13.75
N GLY A 66 7.39 -18.30 -13.27
CA GLY A 66 6.09 -17.92 -12.73
C GLY A 66 5.04 -17.74 -13.83
N ILE A 67 3.81 -17.51 -13.40
CA ILE A 67 2.70 -17.03 -14.24
C ILE A 67 3.02 -15.63 -14.76
N ALA A 68 3.56 -14.77 -13.88
CA ALA A 68 3.83 -13.37 -14.19
C ALA A 68 5.01 -12.83 -13.38
N THR A 69 5.61 -11.74 -13.89
CA THR A 69 6.59 -10.90 -13.19
C THR A 69 6.12 -9.46 -13.19
N PHE A 70 6.58 -8.66 -12.22
CA PHE A 70 6.10 -7.30 -12.01
C PHE A 70 7.24 -6.29 -12.15
N GLU A 71 7.21 -5.46 -13.19
CA GLU A 71 8.26 -4.47 -13.47
C GLU A 71 8.44 -3.46 -12.32
N SER A 72 7.33 -3.02 -11.72
CA SER A 72 7.32 -2.07 -10.60
C SER A 72 7.97 -2.63 -9.33
N ILE A 73 8.05 -3.96 -9.20
CA ILE A 73 8.64 -4.64 -8.04
C ILE A 73 9.61 -5.73 -8.53
N PRO A 74 10.88 -5.36 -8.80
CA PRO A 74 11.88 -6.32 -9.25
C PRO A 74 12.03 -7.52 -8.31
N GLY A 75 12.12 -8.70 -8.91
CA GLY A 75 12.21 -9.99 -8.25
C GLY A 75 10.90 -10.55 -7.71
N LEU A 76 9.76 -9.89 -7.97
CA LEU A 76 8.43 -10.41 -7.61
C LEU A 76 7.88 -11.28 -8.73
N HIS A 77 7.46 -12.49 -8.36
CA HIS A 77 6.86 -13.48 -9.25
C HIS A 77 5.50 -13.90 -8.72
N GLN A 78 4.53 -14.04 -9.61
CA GLN A 78 3.35 -14.83 -9.33
C GLN A 78 3.65 -16.28 -9.70
N VAL A 79 3.61 -17.19 -8.74
CA VAL A 79 3.99 -18.59 -8.94
C VAL A 79 2.74 -19.48 -8.89
N ALA A 80 2.56 -20.30 -9.93
CA ALA A 80 1.47 -21.27 -9.98
C ALA A 80 1.67 -22.39 -8.97
N LEU A 81 0.61 -22.77 -8.28
CA LEU A 81 0.58 -23.95 -7.44
C LEU A 81 0.10 -25.16 -8.24
N PRO A 82 0.75 -26.34 -8.12
CA PRO A 82 0.23 -27.58 -8.67
C PRO A 82 -1.17 -27.90 -8.11
N ASN A 83 -2.00 -28.57 -8.91
CA ASN A 83 -3.34 -28.98 -8.51
C ASN A 83 -3.30 -29.78 -7.19
N GLY A 84 -4.05 -29.32 -6.18
CA GLY A 84 -4.16 -29.97 -4.88
C GLY A 84 -3.08 -29.61 -3.87
N LEU A 85 -2.12 -28.74 -4.22
CA LEU A 85 -1.20 -28.16 -3.24
C LEU A 85 -1.88 -26.99 -2.53
N ASP A 86 -1.88 -27.00 -1.19
CA ASP A 86 -2.45 -25.92 -0.40
C ASP A 86 -1.53 -24.68 -0.40
N VAL A 87 -2.17 -23.51 -0.30
CA VAL A 87 -1.47 -22.21 -0.24
C VAL A 87 -0.57 -22.14 0.99
N ASN A 88 -1.02 -22.59 2.16
CA ASN A 88 -0.20 -22.49 3.38
C ASN A 88 1.06 -23.36 3.29
N GLY A 89 0.93 -24.59 2.79
CA GLY A 89 2.09 -25.46 2.59
C GLY A 89 3.12 -24.88 1.60
N SER A 90 2.62 -24.21 0.55
CA SER A 90 3.49 -23.52 -0.41
C SER A 90 4.19 -22.31 0.20
N LEU A 91 3.47 -21.53 1.00
CA LEU A 91 4.05 -20.40 1.72
C LEU A 91 5.10 -20.84 2.72
N ASP A 92 4.88 -21.92 3.46
CA ASP A 92 5.86 -22.49 4.37
C ASP A 92 7.14 -22.91 3.62
N PHE A 93 6.99 -23.52 2.43
CA PHE A 93 8.14 -23.86 1.59
C PHE A 93 8.93 -22.60 1.18
N TYR A 94 8.26 -21.60 0.59
CA TYR A 94 8.95 -20.41 0.07
C TYR A 94 9.52 -19.54 1.18
N ARG A 95 8.81 -19.36 2.30
CA ARG A 95 9.28 -18.53 3.44
C ARG A 95 10.52 -19.11 4.11
N ASN A 96 10.75 -20.42 4.00
CA ASN A 96 11.96 -21.08 4.51
C ASN A 96 13.07 -21.18 3.47
N HIS A 97 12.86 -20.73 2.23
CA HIS A 97 13.85 -20.81 1.16
C HIS A 97 14.86 -19.65 1.26
N PRO A 98 16.18 -19.90 1.29
CA PRO A 98 17.19 -18.86 1.55
C PRO A 98 17.27 -17.78 0.47
N GLY A 99 16.81 -18.08 -0.76
CA GLY A 99 16.74 -17.12 -1.86
C GLY A 99 15.48 -16.25 -1.88
N VAL A 100 14.54 -16.47 -0.96
CA VAL A 100 13.25 -15.76 -0.91
C VAL A 100 13.30 -14.66 0.14
N VAL A 101 12.92 -13.43 -0.26
CA VAL A 101 12.75 -12.29 0.64
C VAL A 101 11.44 -12.42 1.41
N TYR A 102 10.36 -12.75 0.69
CA TYR A 102 9.04 -13.02 1.27
C TYR A 102 8.16 -13.82 0.31
N ALA A 103 7.14 -14.46 0.88
CA ALA A 103 6.03 -15.05 0.13
C ALA A 103 4.70 -14.77 0.83
N GLU A 104 3.68 -14.47 0.04
CA GLU A 104 2.33 -14.10 0.49
C GLU A 104 1.25 -14.69 -0.44
N PRO A 105 0.02 -14.91 0.07
CA PRO A 105 -1.11 -15.20 -0.80
C PRO A 105 -1.33 -14.09 -1.83
N ASN A 106 -1.86 -14.47 -2.99
CA ASN A 106 -2.37 -13.50 -3.95
C ASN A 106 -3.78 -13.07 -3.52
N TYR A 107 -3.86 -12.10 -2.61
CA TYR A 107 -5.10 -11.61 -2.01
C TYR A 107 -5.99 -10.87 -3.01
N GLN A 108 -7.30 -10.99 -2.80
CA GLN A 108 -8.25 -10.08 -3.40
C GLN A 108 -8.23 -8.74 -2.64
N VAL A 109 -8.02 -7.66 -3.38
CA VAL A 109 -8.03 -6.29 -2.85
C VAL A 109 -9.15 -5.49 -3.47
N SER A 110 -9.73 -4.57 -2.71
CA SER A 110 -10.73 -3.62 -3.18
C SER A 110 -10.48 -2.23 -2.62
N ILE A 111 -11.02 -1.23 -3.30
CA ILE A 111 -11.00 0.15 -2.82
C ILE A 111 -12.33 0.50 -2.19
N ALA A 112 -12.31 1.40 -1.19
CA ALA A 112 -13.53 1.95 -0.62
C ALA A 112 -14.31 2.71 -1.71
N ALA A 113 -15.59 2.38 -1.85
CA ALA A 113 -16.48 3.07 -2.79
C ALA A 113 -16.73 4.53 -2.39
N ILE A 114 -16.66 4.83 -1.09
CA ILE A 114 -16.81 6.19 -0.55
C ILE A 114 -15.43 6.76 -0.20
N PRO A 115 -15.03 7.91 -0.77
CA PRO A 115 -13.83 8.63 -0.40
C PRO A 115 -13.82 9.05 1.08
N ASN A 116 -12.63 9.15 1.66
CA ASN A 116 -12.43 9.61 3.04
C ASN A 116 -12.24 11.13 3.16
N ASP A 117 -12.68 11.90 2.15
CA ASP A 117 -12.64 13.36 2.18
C ASP A 117 -13.67 13.89 3.19
N PRO A 118 -13.29 14.70 4.21
CA PRO A 118 -14.25 15.26 5.17
C PRO A 118 -15.37 16.09 4.53
N ASP A 119 -15.11 16.69 3.36
CA ASP A 119 -16.08 17.51 2.65
C ASP A 119 -16.93 16.68 1.66
N PHE A 120 -16.76 15.36 1.58
CA PHE A 120 -17.44 14.48 0.62
C PHE A 120 -18.96 14.71 0.57
N ASP A 121 -19.61 14.83 1.74
CA ASP A 121 -21.06 15.05 1.83
C ASP A 121 -21.51 16.40 1.22
N SER A 122 -20.59 17.36 1.09
CA SER A 122 -20.82 18.66 0.44
C SER A 122 -20.56 18.63 -1.07
N LEU A 123 -19.92 17.58 -1.60
CA LEU A 123 -19.54 17.46 -3.00
C LEU A 123 -20.73 16.93 -3.83
N TRP A 124 -21.68 17.83 -4.13
CA TRP A 124 -22.90 17.49 -4.89
C TRP A 124 -22.61 16.74 -6.19
N GLY A 125 -21.50 17.06 -6.88
CA GLY A 125 -21.17 16.40 -8.16
C GLY A 125 -20.80 14.92 -8.02
N LEU A 126 -20.48 14.44 -6.80
CA LEU A 126 -20.14 13.05 -6.52
C LEU A 126 -21.32 12.26 -5.95
N ASN A 127 -22.11 12.89 -5.08
CA ASN A 127 -23.27 12.30 -4.44
C ASN A 127 -24.26 13.41 -4.05
N ASN A 128 -25.36 13.53 -4.77
CA ASN A 128 -26.37 14.58 -4.65
C ASN A 128 -27.61 14.05 -3.96
N THR A 129 -27.64 14.23 -2.65
CA THR A 129 -28.78 13.89 -1.79
C THR A 129 -29.75 15.07 -1.61
N GLY A 130 -29.57 16.16 -2.39
CA GLY A 130 -30.31 17.41 -2.22
C GLY A 130 -29.71 18.33 -1.15
N GLN A 131 -28.44 18.15 -0.79
CA GLN A 131 -27.77 18.79 0.36
C GLN A 131 -27.75 20.33 0.33
N THR A 132 -27.95 20.95 -0.83
CA THR A 132 -27.99 22.41 -1.02
C THR A 132 -29.30 22.89 -1.66
N GLY A 133 -30.35 22.05 -1.66
CA GLY A 133 -31.62 22.35 -2.32
C GLY A 133 -31.62 22.15 -3.83
N GLY A 134 -30.63 21.43 -4.37
CA GLY A 134 -30.60 20.98 -5.77
C GLY A 134 -31.54 19.80 -6.05
N THR A 135 -31.64 19.41 -7.32
CA THR A 135 -32.35 18.20 -7.74
C THR A 135 -31.60 16.98 -7.22
N ILE A 136 -32.24 16.17 -6.38
CA ILE A 136 -31.70 14.89 -5.90
C ILE A 136 -31.34 14.01 -7.11
N ASP A 137 -30.28 13.20 -6.99
CA ASP A 137 -29.84 12.22 -8.02
C ASP A 137 -29.24 12.85 -9.28
N ALA A 138 -28.96 14.15 -9.26
CA ALA A 138 -28.28 14.86 -10.35
C ALA A 138 -26.75 14.90 -10.13
N ASP A 139 -26.14 13.73 -9.93
CA ASP A 139 -24.69 13.54 -9.73
C ASP A 139 -24.11 12.50 -10.73
N ILE A 140 -22.90 11.99 -10.48
CA ILE A 140 -22.20 11.00 -11.33
C ILE A 140 -22.23 9.58 -10.76
N ASP A 141 -23.04 9.32 -9.74
CA ASP A 141 -23.17 8.05 -9.04
C ASP A 141 -21.82 7.51 -8.49
N ALA A 142 -20.99 8.41 -7.94
CA ALA A 142 -19.65 8.01 -7.49
C ALA A 142 -19.66 6.92 -6.41
N PRO A 143 -20.57 6.92 -5.40
CA PRO A 143 -20.70 5.81 -4.44
C PRO A 143 -21.10 4.45 -5.04
N GLN A 144 -21.65 4.41 -6.25
CA GLN A 144 -22.21 3.21 -6.89
C GLN A 144 -21.24 2.58 -7.91
N ALA A 145 -20.06 3.19 -8.09
CA ALA A 145 -19.04 2.77 -9.05
C ALA A 145 -18.30 1.48 -8.66
#